data_AF-A0A924RWT9-F1
#
_entry.id   AF-A0A924RWT9-F1
#
_cell.length_a   1.000
_cell.length_b   1.000
_cell.length_c   1.000
_cell.angle_alpha   90.00
_cell.angle_beta   90.00
_cell.angle_gamma   90.00
#
_symmetry.space_group_name_H-M   'P 1'
#
loop_
_entity.id
_entity.type
_entity.pdbx_description
1 polymer ?
#
loop_
_entity_poly.entity_id
_entity_poly.type
_entity_poly.pdbx_seq_one_letter_code
_entity_poly.pdbx_strand_id
1 'polypeptide(L)' 'LVQYEQEDLMKFRNFGQKSLSEIEQVLLERGLSFGMDLQKLGLDNLDN' A
#
# COMPACT_ATOMS: atom_id res chain seq x y z
N LEU A 1 -1.32 3.14 -4.51
CA LEU A 1 -1.60 2.00 -3.60
C LEU A 1 -0.97 2.21 -2.22
N VAL A 2 0.34 2.42 -2.14
CA VAL A 2 1.05 2.71 -0.87
C VAL A 2 0.70 4.07 -0.24
N GLN A 3 0.30 5.04 -1.06
CA GLN A 3 -0.18 6.37 -0.64
C GLN A 3 -1.66 6.40 -0.17
N TYR A 4 -2.45 5.34 -0.40
CA TYR A 4 -3.85 5.31 0.07
C TYR A 4 -3.90 4.83 1.52
N GLU A 5 -4.73 5.46 2.33
CA GLU A 5 -5.00 4.99 3.69
C GLU A 5 -5.91 3.76 3.67
N GLN A 6 -5.77 2.88 4.67
CA GLN A 6 -6.59 1.67 4.78
C GLN A 6 -8.08 1.98 4.79
N GLU A 7 -8.50 3.10 5.39
CA GLU A 7 -9.89 3.55 5.41
C GLU A 7 -10.44 3.88 4.03
N ASP A 8 -9.61 4.40 3.12
CA ASP A 8 -10.02 4.70 1.75
C ASP A 8 -10.16 3.43 0.91
N LEU A 9 -9.33 2.43 1.17
CA LEU A 9 -9.42 1.13 0.54
C LEU A 9 -10.70 0.38 0.97
N MET A 10 -11.13 0.54 2.23
CA MET A 10 -12.36 -0.08 2.75
C MET A 10 -13.65 0.54 2.19
N LYS A 11 -13.59 1.71 1.53
CA LYS A 11 -14.76 2.35 0.87
C LYS A 11 -15.10 1.73 -0.49
N PHE A 12 -14.20 0.93 -1.07
CA PHE A 12 -14.45 0.28 -2.36
C PHE A 12 -15.43 -0.89 -2.21
N ARG A 13 -16.48 -0.90 -3.03
CA ARG A 13 -17.46 -1.99 -3.05
C ARG A 13 -16.77 -3.28 -3.50
N ASN A 14 -16.86 -4.35 -2.70
CA ASN A 14 -16.13 -5.62 -2.81
C ASN A 14 -14.68 -5.62 -2.31
N PHE A 15 -14.23 -4.53 -1.69
CA PHE A 15 -12.97 -4.53 -0.95
C PHE A 15 -13.25 -4.85 0.52
N GLY A 16 -12.44 -5.73 1.11
CA GLY A 16 -12.63 -6.16 2.50
C GLY A 16 -11.33 -6.64 3.12
N GLN A 17 -11.41 -7.13 4.36
CA GLN A 17 -10.24 -7.54 5.15
C GLN A 17 -9.30 -8.48 4.41
N LYS A 18 -9.81 -9.44 3.62
CA LYS A 18 -8.98 -10.37 2.86
C LYS A 18 -8.10 -9.65 1.83
N SER A 19 -8.69 -8.75 1.04
CA SER A 19 -7.95 -7.94 0.07
C SER A 19 -6.95 -7.00 0.74
N LEU A 20 -7.30 -6.46 1.92
CA LEU A 20 -6.41 -5.61 2.71
C LEU A 20 -5.17 -6.39 3.17
N SER A 21 -5.38 -7.58 3.76
CA SER A 21 -4.30 -8.43 4.25
C SER A 21 -3.41 -8.95 3.12
N GLU A 22 -3.98 -9.31 1.96
CA GLU A 22 -3.20 -9.72 0.79
C GLU A 22 -2.28 -8.58 0.31
N ILE A 23 -2.78 -7.34 0.26
CA ILE A 23 -1.96 -6.18 -0.13
C ILE A 23 -0.91 -5.86 0.94
N GLU A 24 -1.27 -5.93 2.23
CA GLU A 24 -0.34 -5.71 3.34
C GLU A 24 0.84 -6.68 3.28
N GLN A 25 0.56 -7.96 3.02
CA GLN A 25 1.58 -8.99 2.89
C GLN A 25 2.52 -8.73 1.71
N VAL A 26 1.96 -8.35 0.55
CA VAL A 26 2.73 -7.99 -0.66
C VAL A 26 3.61 -6.76 -0.45
N LEU A 27 3.14 -5.78 0.35
CA LEU A 27 3.91 -4.62 0.74
C LEU A 27 5.03 -5.00 1.72
N LEU A 28 4.72 -5.80 2.74
CA LEU A 28 5.69 -6.26 3.74
C LEU A 28 6.83 -7.06 3.10
N GLU A 29 6.53 -7.94 2.14
CA GLU A 29 7.53 -8.69 1.36
C GLU A 29 8.50 -7.79 0.59
N ARG A 30 8.06 -6.56 0.24
CA ARG A 30 8.88 -5.54 -0.43
C ARG A 30 9.50 -4.54 0.55
N GLY A 31 9.32 -4.74 1.87
CA GLY A 31 9.77 -3.80 2.89
C GLY A 31 8.98 -2.49 2.93
N LEU A 32 7.75 -2.49 2.42
CA LEU A 32 6.85 -1.35 2.32
C LEU A 32 5.69 -1.48 3.31
N SER A 33 5.01 -0.37 3.61
CA SER A 33 3.81 -0.33 4.46
C SER A 33 2.79 0.69 3.96
N PHE A 34 1.51 0.52 4.27
CA PHE A 34 0.50 1.54 3.96
C PHE A 34 0.79 2.88 4.64
N GLY A 35 0.44 3.98 3.99
CA GLY A 35 0.73 5.33 4.49
C GLY A 35 2.23 5.68 4.49
N MET A 36 3.08 4.85 3.87
CA MET A 36 4.49 5.15 3.69
C MET A 36 4.66 6.23 2.64
N ASP A 37 5.35 7.29 3.02
CA ASP A 37 5.73 8.37 2.12
C ASP A 37 6.95 7.92 1.29
N LEU A 38 6.69 7.48 0.06
CA LEU A 38 7.72 7.00 -0.87
C LEU A 38 8.75 8.11 -1.21
N GLN A 39 8.35 9.39 -1.11
CA GLN A 39 9.24 10.52 -1.31
C GLN A 39 10.29 10.61 -0.20
N LYS A 40 9.91 10.28 1.04
CA LYS A 40 10.84 10.21 2.18
C LYS A 40 11.83 9.04 2.09
N LEU A 41 11.47 7.95 1.42
CA LEU A 41 12.37 6.81 1.20
C LEU A 41 13.27 6.94 -0.04
N GLY A 42 13.09 7.99 -0.86
CA GLY A 42 13.89 8.21 -2.08
C GLY A 42 13.63 7.17 -3.18
N LEU A 43 12.51 6.45 -3.13
CA LEU A 43 12.16 5.37 -4.07
C LEU A 43 11.45 5.87 -5.35
N ASP A 44 11.27 7.18 -5.50
CA ASP A 44 10.60 7.83 -6.65
C ASP A 44 11.30 7.64 -8.01
N ASN A 45 12.47 6.97 -8.05
CA ASN A 45 13.32 6.85 -9.24
C ASN A 45 13.62 5.40 -9.69
N LEU A 46 12.89 4.39 -9.19
CA LEU A 46 13.14 2.98 -9.58
C LEU A 46 12.34 2.50 -10.80
N ASP A 47 11.50 3.36 -11.39
CA ASP A 47 10.84 3.09 -12.66
C ASP A 47 11.68 3.69 -13.81
N ASN A 48 12.66 2.93 -14.32
CA ASN A 48 13.29 3.14 -15.63
C ASN A 48 13.31 1.82 -16.41
#